data_AF-A0A1D3CRJ5-F1
#
_entry.id   AF-A0A1D3CRJ5-F1
#
_cell.length_a   1.000
_cell.length_b   1.000
_cell.length_c   1.000
_cell.angle_alpha   90.00
_cell.angle_beta   90.00
_cell.angle_gamma   90.00
#
_symmetry.space_group_name_H-M   'P 1'
#
loop_
_entity.id
_entity.type
_entity.pdbx_description
1 polymer ?
#
loop_
_entity_poly.entity_id
_entity_poly.type
_entity_poly.pdbx_seq_one_letter_code
_entity_poly.pdbx_strand_id
1 'polypeptide(L)'
;MREIGVVGFDRNSVAGTVRLVREMSQVVKEYTRGASTESSQAGSFSGEVSPGEQPFMQPSVCTSENLQKKTPPVFLGFPEGSRARDGRVKSPKLGLFQIAKKLGLLLLPVSIVGAHKLQPVGELLPIPLDSPVELHIHPSVDPRFKTVEEAARETWEAIIRGLPAEQRPLGRIQI
;
A
#
# COMPACT_ATOMS: atom_id res chain seq x y z
N MET A 1 -2.02 -16.19 13.72
CA MET A 1 -2.30 -16.03 12.27
C MET A 1 -3.22 -14.82 12.14
N ARG A 2 -2.91 -13.80 11.32
CA ARG A 2 -3.79 -12.63 11.14
C ARG A 2 -4.90 -13.01 10.15
N GLU A 3 -6.14 -12.61 10.41
CA GLU A 3 -7.18 -12.71 9.38
C GLU A 3 -6.86 -11.75 8.24
N ILE A 4 -6.70 -12.30 7.04
CA ILE A 4 -6.60 -11.52 5.80
C ILE A 4 -8.02 -11.35 5.29
N GLY A 5 -8.63 -10.20 5.57
CA GLY A 5 -9.93 -9.83 5.01
C GLY A 5 -9.78 -9.54 3.51
N VAL A 6 -10.54 -10.23 2.67
CA VAL A 6 -10.65 -9.91 1.24
C VAL A 6 -11.95 -9.15 1.03
N VAL A 7 -11.85 -7.88 0.64
CA VAL A 7 -13.01 -7.07 0.25
C VAL A 7 -13.26 -7.25 -1.24
N GLY A 8 -14.40 -7.85 -1.59
CA GLY A 8 -14.85 -7.94 -2.98
C GLY A 8 -15.16 -6.55 -3.53
N PHE A 9 -14.57 -6.22 -4.68
CA PHE A 9 -14.73 -4.92 -5.34
C PHE A 9 -15.24 -5.11 -6.77
N ASP A 10 -16.47 -4.68 -7.03
CA ASP A 10 -16.99 -4.56 -8.40
C ASP A 10 -16.61 -3.19 -8.97
N ARG A 11 -15.69 -3.22 -9.94
CA ARG A 11 -15.15 -2.04 -10.61
C ARG A 11 -16.15 -1.34 -11.55
N ASN A 12 -17.24 -2.02 -11.94
CA ASN A 12 -18.25 -1.48 -12.85
C ASN A 12 -19.43 -0.86 -12.09
N SER A 13 -19.45 -0.97 -10.75
CA SER A 13 -20.53 -0.49 -9.90
C SER A 13 -20.06 0.67 -9.02
N VAL A 14 -20.76 1.81 -9.13
CA VAL A 14 -20.58 2.95 -8.21
C VAL A 14 -20.84 2.51 -6.78
N ALA A 15 -21.85 1.68 -6.55
CA ALA A 15 -22.16 1.12 -5.23
C ALA A 15 -21.01 0.26 -4.69
N GLY A 16 -20.35 -0.53 -5.56
CA GLY A 16 -19.16 -1.30 -5.21
C GLY A 16 -18.00 -0.43 -4.72
N THR A 17 -17.77 0.70 -5.39
CA THR A 17 -16.74 1.68 -4.99
C THR A 17 -17.06 2.36 -3.66
N VAL A 18 -18.31 2.80 -3.48
CA VAL A 18 -18.74 3.41 -2.21
C VAL A 18 -18.61 2.42 -1.05
N ARG A 19 -18.97 1.14 -1.27
CA ARG A 19 -18.83 0.08 -0.27
C ARG A 19 -17.38 -0.13 0.12
N LEU A 20 -16.47 -0.25 -0.84
CA LEU A 20 -15.04 -0.41 -0.58
C LEU A 20 -14.50 0.74 0.28
N VAL A 21 -14.78 1.99 -0.09
CA VAL A 21 -14.35 3.18 0.67
C VAL A 21 -14.92 3.16 2.09
N ARG A 22 -16.17 2.75 2.27
CA ARG A 22 -16.82 2.66 3.57
C ARG A 22 -16.16 1.63 4.47
N GLU A 23 -15.92 0.41 3.96
CA GLU A 23 -15.30 -0.67 4.72
C GLU A 23 -13.85 -0.30 5.10
N MET A 24 -13.06 0.23 4.16
CA MET A 24 -11.70 0.71 4.47
C MET A 24 -11.72 1.84 5.51
N SER A 25 -12.65 2.79 5.41
CA SER A 25 -12.79 3.88 6.39
C SER A 25 -13.12 3.37 7.79
N GLN A 26 -13.94 2.32 7.92
CA GLN A 26 -14.26 1.71 9.22
C GLN A 26 -13.01 1.11 9.87
N VAL A 27 -12.22 0.35 9.10
CA VAL A 27 -10.97 -0.25 9.58
C VAL A 27 -9.99 0.83 10.04
N VAL A 28 -9.80 1.87 9.23
CA VAL A 28 -8.92 3.00 9.59
C VAL A 28 -9.42 3.71 10.85
N LYS A 29 -10.73 4.00 10.96
CA LYS A 29 -11.32 4.66 12.14
C LYS A 29 -11.16 3.83 13.41
N GLU A 30 -11.35 2.51 13.33
CA GLU A 30 -11.19 1.63 14.48
C GLU A 30 -9.74 1.63 14.98
N TYR A 31 -8.79 1.60 14.06
CA TYR A 31 -7.36 1.73 14.38
C TYR A 31 -7.05 3.08 15.04
N THR A 32 -7.46 4.20 14.43
CA THR A 32 -7.21 5.54 14.97
C THR A 32 -7.81 5.73 16.36
N ARG A 33 -9.02 5.19 16.62
CA ARG A 33 -9.69 5.26 17.93
C ARG A 33 -8.96 4.45 19.00
N GLY A 34 -8.41 3.29 18.63
CA GLY A 34 -7.54 2.50 19.51
C GLY A 34 -6.31 3.28 19.93
N ALA A 35 -5.64 3.93 18.96
CA ALA A 35 -4.42 4.70 19.22
C ALA A 35 -4.63 5.91 20.15
N SER A 36 -5.75 6.64 20.04
CA SER A 36 -6.05 7.80 20.91
C SER A 36 -6.39 7.42 22.36
N THR A 37 -6.91 6.21 22.56
CA THR A 37 -7.28 5.72 23.90
C THR A 37 -6.02 5.34 24.69
N GLU A 38 -4.99 4.83 24.01
CA GLU A 38 -3.69 4.52 24.60
C GLU A 38 -2.88 5.78 24.94
N SER A 39 -2.96 6.84 24.12
CA SER A 39 -2.23 8.09 24.38
C SER A 39 -2.74 8.90 25.58
N SER A 40 -3.97 8.66 26.04
CA SER A 40 -4.55 9.37 27.20
C SER A 40 -4.12 8.75 28.54
N GLN A 41 -3.44 7.60 28.52
CA GLN A 41 -2.89 6.92 29.70
C GLN A 41 -1.36 7.08 29.83
N ALA A 42 -0.69 7.67 28.83
CA ALA A 42 0.73 8.02 28.92
C ALA A 42 0.88 9.32 29.72
N GLY A 43 1.19 9.18 31.02
CA GLY A 43 1.38 10.27 31.97
C GLY A 43 2.45 11.28 31.54
N SER A 44 2.30 12.49 32.09
CA SER A 44 3.15 13.68 31.92
C SER A 44 4.65 13.38 31.97
N PHE A 45 5.35 13.56 30.85
CA PHE A 45 6.81 13.64 30.81
C PHE A 45 7.22 15.11 30.63
N SER A 46 7.66 15.72 31.73
CA SER A 46 8.26 17.05 31.78
C SER A 46 9.75 16.96 31.43
N GLY A 47 10.09 17.30 30.18
CA GLY A 47 11.47 17.54 29.76
C GLY A 47 11.48 18.59 28.65
N GLU A 48 12.20 19.69 28.86
CA GLU A 48 12.32 20.78 27.88
C GLU A 48 13.05 20.31 26.62
N VAL A 49 12.54 20.73 25.44
CA VAL A 49 13.09 20.38 24.12
C VAL A 49 13.79 21.61 23.53
N SER A 50 15.07 21.47 23.18
CA SER A 50 15.83 22.51 22.45
C SER A 50 15.44 22.59 20.97
N PRO A 51 15.46 23.78 20.34
CA PRO A 51 14.90 23.99 19.00
C PRO A 51 15.91 23.62 17.91
N GLY A 52 15.67 22.54 17.16
CA GLY A 52 16.50 22.21 15.99
C GLY A 52 16.24 20.88 15.28
N GLU A 53 15.58 19.90 15.91
CA GLU A 53 15.32 18.59 15.28
C GLU A 53 13.83 18.42 14.95
N GLN A 54 13.53 18.11 13.69
CA GLN A 54 12.22 17.61 13.29
C GLN A 54 12.01 16.24 13.96
N PRO A 55 10.88 15.99 14.64
CA PRO A 55 10.72 14.77 15.41
C PRO A 55 10.57 13.57 14.48
N PHE A 56 11.66 12.82 14.28
CA PHE A 56 11.56 11.42 13.92
C PHE A 56 11.02 10.69 15.14
N MET A 57 9.77 10.28 15.06
CA MET A 57 9.06 9.60 16.15
C MET A 57 9.77 8.27 16.43
N GLN A 58 10.70 8.27 17.39
CA GLN A 58 11.33 7.04 17.85
C GLN A 58 10.26 6.19 18.55
N PRO A 59 10.08 4.92 18.17
CA PRO A 59 9.17 4.05 18.90
C PRO A 59 9.76 3.81 20.29
N SER A 60 9.09 4.37 21.30
CA SER A 60 9.38 4.14 22.71
C SER A 60 9.29 2.63 23.00
N VAL A 61 10.40 2.10 23.54
CA VAL A 61 10.47 0.75 24.09
C VAL A 61 9.64 0.74 25.37
N CYS A 62 8.40 0.27 25.28
CA CYS A 62 7.57 -0.05 26.44
C CYS A 62 7.69 -1.55 26.71
N THR A 63 8.23 -1.89 27.88
CA THR A 63 8.40 -3.24 28.39
C THR A 63 7.06 -3.95 28.58
N SER A 64 7.13 -5.27 28.51
CA SER A 64 6.10 -6.31 28.47
C SER A 64 5.02 -6.22 29.56
N GLU A 65 3.74 -6.33 29.17
CA GLU A 65 2.84 -7.42 29.60
C GLU A 65 1.36 -7.24 29.21
N ASN A 66 0.90 -6.10 28.66
CA ASN A 66 -0.53 -6.00 28.29
C ASN A 66 -0.87 -4.98 27.19
N LEU A 67 -0.12 -5.01 26.07
CA LEU A 67 -0.39 -4.14 24.94
C LEU A 67 -0.68 -5.00 23.70
N GLN A 68 -1.97 -5.27 23.44
CA GLN A 68 -2.43 -5.53 22.07
C GLN A 68 -2.16 -4.26 21.26
N LYS A 69 -0.89 -4.01 20.89
CA LYS A 69 -0.53 -2.98 19.92
C LYS A 69 -1.27 -3.34 18.64
N LYS A 70 -2.45 -2.74 18.42
CA LYS A 70 -3.17 -2.88 17.16
C LYS A 70 -2.18 -2.43 16.09
N THR A 71 -1.85 -3.31 15.15
CA THR A 71 -0.96 -2.96 14.04
C THR A 71 -1.72 -2.06 13.07
N PRO A 72 -1.07 -1.06 12.45
CA PRO A 72 -1.72 -0.26 11.44
C PRO A 72 -2.29 -1.15 10.34
N PRO A 73 -3.51 -0.88 9.85
CA PRO A 73 -4.11 -1.66 8.79
C PRO A 73 -3.31 -1.48 7.50
N VAL A 74 -3.04 -2.60 6.83
CA VAL A 74 -2.35 -2.63 5.54
C VAL A 74 -3.35 -3.06 4.48
N PHE A 75 -3.44 -2.27 3.42
CA PHE A 75 -4.27 -2.58 2.26
C PHE A 75 -3.37 -2.91 1.07
N LEU A 76 -3.64 -4.03 0.40
CA LEU A 76 -2.97 -4.42 -0.82
C LEU A 76 -3.90 -4.18 -2.00
N GLY A 77 -3.41 -3.46 -3.01
CA GLY A 77 -4.19 -3.16 -4.20
C GLY A 77 -3.34 -3.27 -5.47
N PHE A 78 -3.96 -3.77 -6.55
CA PHE A 78 -3.35 -3.87 -7.87
C PHE A 78 -4.02 -2.86 -8.80
N PRO A 79 -3.45 -1.66 -9.00
CA PRO A 79 -4.12 -0.62 -9.78
C PRO A 79 -4.19 -0.93 -11.28
N GLU A 80 -3.45 -1.91 -11.81
CA GLU A 80 -3.70 -2.45 -13.16
C GLU A 80 -5.08 -3.14 -13.25
N GLY A 81 -5.54 -3.76 -12.14
CA GLY A 81 -6.84 -4.43 -12.03
C GLY A 81 -6.96 -5.78 -12.74
N SER A 82 -5.89 -6.28 -13.36
CA SER A 82 -5.78 -7.64 -13.91
C SER A 82 -4.31 -8.06 -13.96
N ARG A 83 -4.04 -9.37 -14.01
CA ARG A 83 -2.69 -9.89 -14.28
C ARG A 83 -2.25 -9.55 -15.72
N ALA A 84 -1.01 -9.11 -15.89
CA ALA A 84 -0.40 -8.95 -17.20
C ALA A 84 -0.19 -10.32 -17.87
N ARG A 85 -0.66 -10.49 -19.11
CA ARG A 85 -0.49 -11.75 -19.87
C ARG A 85 0.92 -11.88 -20.46
N ASP A 86 1.48 -10.75 -20.86
CA ASP A 86 2.81 -10.59 -21.43
C ASP A 86 3.88 -10.25 -20.37
N GLY A 87 3.49 -10.17 -19.09
CA GLY A 87 4.38 -9.82 -17.98
C GLY A 87 4.74 -8.34 -17.88
N ARG A 88 4.25 -7.50 -18.79
CA ARG A 88 4.56 -6.07 -18.86
C ARG A 88 3.57 -5.24 -18.05
N VAL A 89 4.10 -4.24 -17.36
CA VAL A 89 3.28 -3.28 -16.63
C VAL A 89 2.45 -2.42 -17.59
N LYS A 90 1.16 -2.28 -17.25
CA LYS A 90 0.21 -1.40 -17.96
C LYS A 90 -0.06 -0.12 -17.17
N SER A 91 -0.87 0.76 -17.76
CA SER A 91 -1.32 1.97 -17.09
C SER A 91 -2.13 1.66 -15.83
N PRO A 92 -1.90 2.39 -14.73
CA PRO A 92 -2.64 2.21 -13.51
C PRO A 92 -4.02 2.88 -13.60
N LYS A 93 -5.00 2.35 -12.89
CA LYS A 93 -6.27 3.02 -12.63
C LYS A 93 -6.14 3.92 -11.41
N LEU A 94 -6.65 5.14 -11.52
CA LEU A 94 -6.54 6.16 -10.45
C LEU A 94 -7.37 5.86 -9.19
N GLY A 95 -8.35 4.95 -9.26
CA GLY A 95 -9.27 4.69 -8.15
C GLY A 95 -8.59 4.36 -6.82
N LEU A 96 -7.52 3.55 -6.83
CA LEU A 96 -6.78 3.20 -5.61
C LEU A 96 -6.09 4.42 -4.99
N PHE A 97 -5.54 5.30 -5.83
CA PHE A 97 -4.85 6.52 -5.41
C PHE A 97 -5.84 7.55 -4.86
N GLN A 98 -7.05 7.63 -5.42
CA GLN A 98 -8.13 8.46 -4.85
C GLN A 98 -8.49 7.99 -3.44
N ILE A 99 -8.61 6.68 -3.23
CA ILE A 99 -8.91 6.10 -1.91
C ILE A 99 -7.79 6.40 -0.92
N ALA A 100 -6.53 6.16 -1.32
CA ALA A 100 -5.37 6.45 -0.47
C ALA A 100 -5.31 7.93 -0.07
N LYS A 101 -5.52 8.85 -1.02
CA LYS A 101 -5.56 10.29 -0.75
C LYS A 101 -6.70 10.67 0.19
N LYS A 102 -7.92 10.15 -0.04
CA LYS A 102 -9.10 10.43 0.78
C LYS A 102 -8.95 9.94 2.22
N LEU A 103 -8.25 8.81 2.41
CA LEU A 103 -8.01 8.22 3.72
C LEU A 103 -6.70 8.67 4.37
N GLY A 104 -5.87 9.45 3.67
CA GLY A 104 -4.56 9.90 4.17
C GLY A 104 -3.55 8.77 4.34
N LEU A 105 -3.66 7.70 3.54
CA LEU A 105 -2.78 6.53 3.61
C LEU A 105 -1.53 6.73 2.77
N LEU A 106 -0.38 6.28 3.29
CA LEU A 106 0.86 6.21 2.52
C LEU A 106 0.75 5.13 1.44
N LEU A 107 1.26 5.43 0.25
CA LEU A 107 1.38 4.49 -0.85
C LEU A 107 2.76 3.84 -0.77
N LEU A 108 2.83 2.52 -0.64
CA LEU A 108 4.09 1.77 -0.67
C LEU A 108 4.24 1.11 -2.05
N PRO A 109 5.09 1.64 -2.96
CA PRO A 109 5.29 1.03 -4.26
C PRO A 109 6.07 -0.27 -4.12
N VAL A 110 5.63 -1.32 -4.82
CA VAL A 110 6.26 -2.64 -4.79
C VAL A 110 6.34 -3.19 -6.22
N SER A 111 7.55 -3.55 -6.66
CA SER A 111 7.77 -4.22 -7.94
C SER A 111 7.87 -5.72 -7.74
N ILE A 112 7.14 -6.48 -8.57
CA ILE A 112 7.15 -7.95 -8.54
C ILE A 112 7.78 -8.44 -9.84
N VAL A 113 8.93 -9.11 -9.72
CA VAL A 113 9.71 -9.60 -10.86
C VAL A 113 9.50 -11.12 -11.02
N GLY A 114 9.27 -11.57 -12.25
CA GLY A 114 9.21 -13.00 -12.59
C GLY A 114 7.93 -13.76 -12.19
N ALA A 115 7.04 -13.19 -11.35
CA ALA A 115 5.82 -13.87 -10.92
C ALA A 115 4.87 -14.30 -12.07
N HIS A 116 4.84 -13.54 -13.17
CA HIS A 116 4.04 -13.87 -14.36
C HIS A 116 4.55 -15.12 -15.10
N LYS A 117 5.83 -15.46 -14.96
CA LYS A 117 6.42 -16.69 -15.50
C LYS A 117 6.10 -17.89 -14.61
N LEU A 118 6.06 -17.67 -13.29
CA LEU A 118 5.80 -18.71 -12.29
C LEU A 118 4.35 -19.18 -12.36
N GLN A 119 3.39 -18.25 -12.49
CA GLN A 119 1.97 -18.56 -12.56
C GLN A 119 1.31 -17.75 -13.70
N PRO A 120 1.44 -18.23 -14.96
CA PRO A 120 0.85 -17.56 -16.10
C PRO A 120 -0.69 -17.48 -16.03
N VAL A 121 -1.27 -16.58 -16.82
CA VAL A 121 -2.72 -16.41 -16.85
C VAL A 121 -3.37 -17.58 -17.60
N GLY A 122 -4.15 -18.39 -16.89
CA GLY A 122 -4.87 -19.54 -17.46
C GLY A 122 -4.31 -20.88 -17.00
N GLU A 123 -3.11 -20.88 -16.43
CA GLU A 123 -2.50 -22.08 -15.84
C GLU A 123 -3.13 -22.40 -14.49
N LEU A 124 -3.30 -23.71 -14.24
CA LEU A 124 -3.89 -24.21 -13.01
C LEU A 124 -2.85 -24.33 -11.89
N LEU A 125 -1.59 -24.63 -12.25
CA LEU A 125 -0.50 -24.86 -11.31
C LEU A 125 0.72 -24.01 -11.66
N PRO A 126 1.53 -23.61 -10.65
CA PRO A 126 2.79 -22.92 -10.91
C PRO A 126 3.75 -23.77 -11.75
N ILE A 127 4.42 -23.13 -12.69
CA ILE A 127 5.46 -23.74 -13.53
C ILE A 127 6.80 -23.58 -12.81
N PRO A 128 7.57 -24.65 -12.57
CA PRO A 128 8.91 -24.53 -12.01
C PRO A 128 9.79 -23.60 -12.85
N LEU A 129 10.48 -22.68 -12.20
CA LEU A 129 11.42 -21.76 -12.83
C LEU A 129 12.80 -21.91 -12.21
N ASP A 130 13.83 -21.81 -13.05
CA ASP A 130 15.22 -21.73 -12.61
C ASP A 130 15.57 -20.34 -12.06
N SER A 131 14.72 -19.33 -12.31
CA SER A 131 14.88 -17.96 -11.82
C SER A 131 13.99 -17.67 -10.61
N PRO A 132 14.50 -17.00 -9.56
CA PRO A 132 13.69 -16.62 -8.41
C PRO A 132 12.66 -15.53 -8.77
N VAL A 133 11.58 -15.48 -7.98
CA VAL A 133 10.66 -14.34 -7.96
C VAL A 133 11.23 -13.30 -7.00
N GLU A 134 11.36 -12.06 -7.45
CA GLU A 134 11.89 -10.98 -6.62
C GLU A 134 10.81 -9.96 -6.27
N LEU A 135 10.97 -9.35 -5.10
CA LEU A 135 10.12 -8.30 -4.59
C LEU A 135 10.97 -7.08 -4.25
N HIS A 136 10.79 -5.98 -4.97
CA HIS A 136 11.51 -4.74 -4.70
C HIS A 136 10.57 -3.75 -4.03
N ILE A 137 10.88 -3.38 -2.78
CA ILE A 137 10.09 -2.44 -1.98
C ILE A 137 10.72 -1.05 -2.10
N HIS A 138 9.91 -0.07 -2.46
CA HIS A 138 10.37 1.30 -2.73
C HIS A 138 10.01 2.26 -1.58
N PRO A 139 10.62 3.46 -1.52
CA PRO A 139 10.20 4.50 -0.59
C PRO A 139 8.71 4.82 -0.73
N SER A 140 8.06 5.07 0.41
CA SER A 140 6.64 5.40 0.43
C SER A 140 6.36 6.79 -0.17
N VAL A 141 5.26 6.91 -0.89
CA VAL A 141 4.74 8.16 -1.44
C VAL A 141 3.60 8.66 -0.54
N ASP A 142 3.72 9.90 -0.07
CA ASP A 142 2.65 10.57 0.66
C ASP A 142 1.72 11.34 -0.30
N PRO A 143 0.42 10.97 -0.42
CA PRO A 143 -0.52 11.62 -1.33
C PRO A 143 -1.18 12.89 -0.76
N ARG A 144 -0.95 13.25 0.51
CA ARG A 144 -1.65 14.36 1.17
C ARG A 144 -1.47 15.69 0.44
N PHE A 145 -0.25 15.98 0.01
CA PHE A 145 0.15 17.25 -0.60
C PHE A 145 0.32 17.19 -2.13
N LYS A 146 -0.18 16.14 -2.78
CA LYS A 146 -0.06 15.90 -4.24
C LYS A 146 -1.43 15.74 -4.88
N THR A 147 -1.59 16.06 -6.16
CA THR A 147 -2.77 15.60 -6.91
C THR A 147 -2.81 14.07 -6.97
N VAL A 148 -3.96 13.50 -7.32
CA VAL A 148 -4.10 12.04 -7.41
C VAL A 148 -3.18 11.50 -8.50
N GLU A 149 -3.09 12.23 -9.60
CA GLU A 149 -2.30 11.93 -10.79
C GLU A 149 -0.80 12.04 -10.49
N GLU A 150 -0.36 13.03 -9.71
CA GLU A 150 1.03 13.14 -9.27
C GLU A 150 1.42 11.98 -8.35
N ALA A 151 0.60 11.67 -7.35
CA ALA A 151 0.85 10.55 -6.45
C ALA A 151 0.88 9.22 -7.21
N ALA A 152 -0.03 9.04 -8.18
CA ALA A 152 -0.07 7.88 -9.05
C ALA A 152 1.18 7.77 -9.92
N ARG A 153 1.58 8.87 -10.58
CA ARG A 153 2.77 8.93 -11.43
C ARG A 153 4.03 8.57 -10.66
N GLU A 154 4.26 9.21 -9.52
CA GLU A 154 5.45 8.97 -8.68
C GLU A 154 5.51 7.51 -8.19
N THR A 155 4.37 6.97 -7.75
CA THR A 155 4.27 5.56 -7.33
C THR A 155 4.57 4.62 -8.50
N TRP A 156 4.01 4.91 -9.68
CA TRP A 156 4.18 4.06 -10.86
C TRP A 156 5.61 4.10 -11.40
N GLU A 157 6.23 5.27 -11.41
CA GLU A 157 7.64 5.46 -11.77
C GLU A 157 8.57 4.68 -10.83
N ALA A 158 8.30 4.68 -9.53
CA ALA A 158 9.05 3.87 -8.57
C ALA A 158 8.92 2.37 -8.89
N ILE A 159 7.70 1.88 -9.14
CA ILE A 159 7.47 0.48 -9.51
C ILE A 159 8.22 0.11 -10.78
N ILE A 160 8.16 0.93 -11.83
CA ILE A 160 8.82 0.66 -13.12
C ILE A 160 10.35 0.62 -12.98
N ARG A 161 10.90 1.46 -12.08
CA ARG A 161 12.34 1.51 -11.81
C ARG A 161 12.87 0.18 -11.25
N GLY A 162 12.07 -0.50 -10.44
CA GLY A 162 12.39 -1.82 -9.89
C GLY A 162 12.10 -3.00 -10.82
N LEU A 163 11.67 -2.78 -12.07
CA LEU A 163 11.37 -3.84 -13.02
C LEU A 163 12.47 -4.04 -14.06
N PRO A 164 12.72 -5.27 -14.50
CA PRO A 164 13.66 -5.55 -15.59
C PRO A 164 13.04 -5.15 -16.94
N ALA A 165 13.89 -4.99 -17.97
CA ALA A 165 13.49 -4.40 -19.25
C ALA A 165 12.33 -5.14 -19.95
N GLU A 166 12.25 -6.46 -19.77
CA GLU A 166 11.18 -7.29 -20.33
C GLU A 166 9.82 -7.07 -19.66
N GLN A 167 9.77 -6.58 -18.42
CA GLN A 167 8.52 -6.28 -17.70
C GLN A 167 8.15 -4.79 -17.71
N ARG A 168 9.02 -3.93 -18.27
CA ARG A 168 8.73 -2.51 -18.44
C ARG A 168 7.67 -2.28 -19.54
N PRO A 169 6.94 -1.15 -19.48
CA PRO A 169 6.02 -0.78 -20.55
C PRO A 169 6.73 -0.61 -21.90
N LEU A 170 6.07 -0.95 -23.00
CA LEU A 170 6.60 -0.75 -24.37
C LEU A 170 6.48 0.70 -24.86
N GLY A 171 5.67 1.53 -24.20
CA GLY A 171 5.41 2.90 -24.60
C GLY A 171 5.14 3.80 -23.40
N ARG A 172 4.72 5.04 -23.69
CA ARG A 172 4.36 6.01 -22.64
C ARG A 172 3.14 5.51 -21.87
N ILE A 173 3.27 5.46 -20.55
CA ILE A 173 2.16 5.16 -19.66
C ILE A 173 1.26 6.40 -19.53
N GLN A 174 -0.05 6.15 -19.58
CA GLN A 174 -1.06 7.15 -19.29
C GLN A 174 -1.41 7.05 -17.81
N ILE A 175 -1.32 8.18 -17.10
CA ILE A 175 -1.74 8.34 -15.71
C ILE A 175 -2.97 9.22 -15.72
#